data_AF-A0A2E7MWH9-F1
#
_entry.id   AF-A0A2E7MWH9-F1
#
_cell.length_a   1.000
_cell.length_b   1.000
_cell.length_c   1.000
_cell.angle_alpha   90.00
_cell.angle_beta   90.00
_cell.angle_gamma   90.00
#
_symmetry.space_group_name_H-M   'P 1'
#
loop_
_entity.id
_entity.type
_entity.pdbx_description
1 polymer ?
#
loop_
_entity_poly.entity_id
_entity_poly.type
_entity_poly.pdbx_seq_one_letter_code
_entity_poly.pdbx_strand_id
1 'polypeptide(L)'
;MTDFIRILKSQYVNFDASLIILRFLPSYYMIANHGWKKITSPGKWERYGTFLTKYFGDYLDFLNVPLGFMAAFSESICSFFILIGLFTFPSAILLAFTMLIAAMHHITGTGSPESAWIYFSVYVCLAFAGPGRYSLDHLFFLKKLNLRKI
;
A
#
# COMPACT_ATOMS: atom_id res chain seq x y z
N MET A 1 -32.87 15.27 12.12
CA MET A 1 -31.52 15.74 12.55
C MET A 1 -30.89 14.80 13.57
N THR A 2 -31.63 14.35 14.59
CA THR A 2 -31.18 13.36 15.60
C THR A 2 -30.76 12.01 15.02
N ASP A 3 -31.48 11.46 14.04
CA ASP A 3 -31.09 10.18 13.40
C ASP A 3 -29.80 10.28 12.58
N PHE A 4 -29.57 11.39 11.90
CA PHE A 4 -28.33 11.63 11.15
C PHE A 4 -27.12 11.70 12.09
N ILE A 5 -27.24 12.40 13.21
CA ILE A 5 -26.20 12.44 14.24
C ILE A 5 -25.94 11.05 14.83
N ARG A 6 -26.98 10.23 15.03
CA ARG A 6 -26.84 8.85 15.50
C ARG A 6 -26.05 7.99 14.50
N ILE A 7 -26.29 8.15 13.21
CA ILE A 7 -25.54 7.48 12.15
C ILE A 7 -24.07 7.90 12.18
N LEU A 8 -23.78 9.21 12.22
CA LEU A 8 -22.40 9.70 12.27
C LEU A 8 -21.65 9.15 13.50
N LYS A 9 -22.29 9.12 14.68
CA LYS A 9 -21.69 8.53 15.89
C LYS A 9 -21.40 7.04 15.73
N SER A 10 -22.25 6.27 15.04
CA SER A 10 -22.00 4.84 14.84
C SER A 10 -20.78 4.58 13.94
N GLN A 11 -20.47 5.47 13.00
CA GLN A 11 -19.29 5.33 12.13
C GLN A 11 -17.98 5.34 12.93
N TYR A 12 -17.87 6.17 13.97
CA TYR A 12 -16.69 6.18 14.84
C TYR A 12 -16.49 4.85 15.58
N VAL A 13 -17.58 4.17 15.95
CA VAL A 13 -17.53 2.84 16.60
C VAL A 13 -17.12 1.75 15.61
N ASN A 14 -17.48 1.92 14.33
CA ASN A 14 -17.23 0.96 13.26
C ASN A 14 -15.91 1.21 12.50
N PHE A 15 -15.07 2.14 12.95
CA PHE A 15 -13.82 2.52 12.30
C PHE A 15 -12.89 1.30 12.03
N ASP A 16 -12.69 0.42 13.00
CA ASP A 16 -11.85 -0.75 12.79
C ASP A 16 -12.39 -1.73 11.73
N ALA A 17 -13.72 -1.80 11.60
CA ALA A 17 -14.36 -2.65 10.61
C ALA A 17 -14.17 -2.07 9.19
N SER A 18 -14.23 -0.74 9.03
CA SER A 18 -13.95 -0.11 7.73
C SER A 18 -12.50 -0.31 7.28
N LEU A 19 -11.55 -0.38 8.22
CA LEU A 19 -10.15 -0.68 7.91
C LEU A 19 -9.94 -2.10 7.36
N ILE A 20 -10.83 -3.06 7.62
CA ILE A 20 -10.76 -4.38 6.96
C ILE A 20 -11.00 -4.22 5.46
N ILE A 21 -12.05 -3.50 5.09
CA ILE A 21 -12.43 -3.28 3.69
C ILE A 21 -11.31 -2.51 2.97
N LEU A 22 -10.81 -1.47 3.61
CA LEU A 22 -9.74 -0.62 3.07
C LEU A 22 -8.42 -1.39 2.89
N ARG A 23 -8.14 -2.41 3.71
CA ARG A 23 -6.98 -3.31 3.51
C ARG A 23 -7.25 -4.36 2.46
N PHE A 24 -8.36 -5.09 2.56
CA PHE A 24 -8.56 -6.32 1.80
C PHE A 24 -8.73 -6.08 0.30
N LEU A 25 -9.71 -5.27 -0.11
CA LEU A 25 -10.01 -5.10 -1.54
C LEU A 25 -8.87 -4.45 -2.32
N PRO A 26 -8.30 -3.31 -1.88
CA PRO A 26 -7.22 -2.67 -2.62
C PRO A 26 -5.97 -3.54 -2.68
N SER A 27 -5.64 -4.23 -1.58
CA SER A 27 -4.47 -5.11 -1.57
C SER A 27 -4.66 -6.35 -2.44
N TYR A 28 -5.85 -6.96 -2.42
CA TYR A 28 -6.15 -8.09 -3.30
C TYR A 28 -5.97 -7.73 -4.78
N TYR A 29 -6.55 -6.61 -5.21
CA TYR A 29 -6.42 -6.17 -6.60
C TYR A 29 -5.01 -5.70 -6.93
N MET A 30 -4.29 -5.10 -5.99
CA MET A 30 -2.89 -4.76 -6.18
C MET A 30 -2.05 -6.01 -6.46
N ILE A 31 -2.20 -7.08 -5.68
CA ILE A 31 -1.49 -8.34 -5.91
C ILE A 31 -1.90 -8.95 -7.26
N ALA A 32 -3.20 -9.10 -7.51
CA ALA A 32 -3.72 -9.81 -8.67
C ALA A 32 -3.41 -9.10 -9.99
N ASN A 33 -3.59 -7.78 -10.04
CA ASN A 33 -3.51 -7.01 -11.28
C ASN A 33 -2.15 -6.37 -11.52
N HIS A 34 -1.37 -6.09 -10.46
CA HIS A 34 -0.12 -5.33 -10.56
C HIS A 34 1.09 -6.11 -10.05
N GLY A 35 1.03 -6.66 -8.84
CA GLY A 35 2.16 -7.28 -8.16
C GLY A 35 2.59 -8.62 -8.77
N TRP A 36 1.66 -9.57 -8.91
CA TRP A 36 2.00 -10.98 -9.20
C TRP A 36 2.87 -11.14 -10.45
N LYS A 37 2.46 -10.52 -11.57
CA LYS A 37 3.22 -10.59 -12.81
C LYS A 37 4.59 -9.91 -12.71
N LYS A 38 4.76 -8.90 -11.85
CA LYS A 38 6.03 -8.19 -11.67
C LYS A 38 7.02 -9.01 -10.85
N ILE A 39 6.59 -9.60 -9.74
CA ILE A 39 7.48 -10.35 -8.86
C ILE A 39 7.95 -11.66 -9.51
N THR A 40 7.09 -12.31 -10.31
CA THR A 40 7.46 -13.54 -11.05
C THR A 40 8.22 -13.27 -12.35
N SER A 41 8.51 -12.02 -12.70
CA SER A 41 9.23 -11.64 -13.92
C SER A 41 10.49 -10.81 -13.63
N PRO A 42 11.56 -11.39 -13.05
CA PRO A 42 12.78 -10.64 -12.69
C PRO A 42 13.40 -9.86 -13.85
N GLY A 43 13.33 -10.39 -15.08
CA GLY A 43 13.83 -9.71 -16.28
C GLY A 43 13.11 -8.40 -16.63
N LYS A 44 12.01 -8.06 -15.96
CA LYS A 44 11.31 -6.77 -16.14
C LYS A 44 11.65 -5.75 -15.05
N TRP A 45 12.39 -6.12 -14.00
CA TRP A 45 12.67 -5.22 -12.89
C TRP A 45 13.46 -3.99 -13.34
N GLU A 46 14.46 -4.17 -14.20
CA GLU A 46 15.19 -3.03 -14.78
C GLU A 46 14.25 -1.98 -15.37
N ARG A 47 13.28 -2.41 -16.19
CA ARG A 47 12.25 -1.52 -16.77
C ARG A 47 11.42 -0.80 -15.71
N TYR A 48 11.07 -1.46 -14.60
CA TYR A 48 10.29 -0.80 -13.55
C TYR A 48 11.13 0.22 -12.77
N GLY A 49 12.42 -0.02 -12.60
CA GLY A 49 13.33 0.93 -11.98
C GLY A 49 13.49 2.22 -12.77
N THR A 50 13.46 2.15 -14.10
CA THR A 50 13.53 3.34 -14.96
C THR A 50 12.41 4.33 -14.72
N PHE A 51 11.30 3.90 -14.11
CA PHE A 51 10.18 4.79 -13.81
C PHE A 51 10.57 5.88 -12.81
N LEU A 52 11.51 5.59 -11.90
CA LEU A 52 12.09 6.55 -10.96
C LEU A 52 13.39 7.16 -11.49
N THR A 53 14.33 6.34 -11.95
CA THR A 53 15.69 6.80 -12.28
C THR A 53 15.73 7.71 -13.50
N LYS A 54 14.73 7.65 -14.41
CA LYS A 54 14.61 8.59 -15.54
C LYS A 54 14.65 10.06 -15.13
N TYR A 55 14.21 10.40 -13.91
CA TYR A 55 14.23 11.77 -13.40
C TYR A 55 15.62 12.23 -12.92
N PHE A 56 16.56 11.29 -12.79
CA PHE A 56 17.93 11.51 -12.38
C PHE A 56 18.93 11.25 -13.52
N GLY A 57 18.47 10.90 -14.72
CA GLY A 57 19.32 10.51 -15.84
C GLY A 57 20.19 9.29 -15.54
N ASP A 58 21.28 9.17 -16.28
CA ASP A 58 22.13 7.96 -16.28
C ASP A 58 22.91 7.76 -14.97
N TYR A 59 22.93 8.76 -14.07
CA TYR A 59 23.66 8.71 -12.80
C TYR A 59 23.19 7.58 -11.87
N LEU A 60 21.93 7.14 -11.99
CA LEU A 60 21.33 6.13 -11.12
C LEU A 60 20.93 4.84 -11.86
N ASP A 61 21.43 4.58 -13.07
CA ASP A 61 21.01 3.41 -13.85
C ASP A 61 21.36 2.07 -13.18
N PHE A 62 22.45 2.03 -12.42
CA PHE A 62 22.80 0.85 -11.63
C PHE A 62 21.73 0.48 -10.57
N LEU A 63 20.85 1.42 -10.21
CA LEU A 63 19.73 1.21 -9.30
C LEU A 63 18.45 0.73 -9.99
N ASN A 64 18.42 0.63 -11.33
CA ASN A 64 17.21 0.23 -12.06
C ASN A 64 16.68 -1.14 -11.59
N VAL A 65 17.55 -2.14 -11.53
CA VAL A 65 17.16 -3.48 -11.07
C VAL A 65 16.68 -3.49 -9.60
N PRO A 66 17.45 -2.98 -8.61
CA PRO A 66 17.00 -3.03 -7.21
C PRO A 66 15.75 -2.18 -6.95
N LEU A 67 15.59 -1.00 -7.58
CA LEU A 67 14.38 -0.19 -7.43
C LEU A 67 13.16 -0.84 -8.10
N GLY A 68 13.36 -1.46 -9.26
CA GLY A 68 12.30 -2.23 -9.91
C GLY A 68 11.88 -3.47 -9.13
N PHE A 69 12.83 -4.14 -8.47
CA PHE A 69 12.52 -5.20 -7.51
C PHE A 69 11.72 -4.66 -6.33
N MET A 70 12.10 -3.52 -5.75
CA MET A 70 11.34 -2.88 -4.67
C MET A 70 9.90 -2.56 -5.08
N ALA A 71 9.68 -2.09 -6.31
CA ALA A 71 8.34 -1.89 -6.85
C ALA A 71 7.56 -3.21 -6.99
N ALA A 72 8.20 -4.28 -7.49
CA ALA A 72 7.56 -5.59 -7.61
C ALA A 72 7.26 -6.22 -6.23
N PHE A 73 8.17 -6.06 -5.28
CA PHE A 73 8.06 -6.53 -3.91
C PHE A 73 6.94 -5.81 -3.17
N SER A 74 6.85 -4.48 -3.30
CA SER A 74 5.82 -3.69 -2.63
C SER A 74 4.42 -4.05 -3.14
N GLU A 75 4.23 -4.14 -4.45
CA GLU A 75 2.94 -4.45 -5.08
C GLU A 75 2.51 -5.91 -4.85
N SER A 76 3.43 -6.78 -4.44
CA SER A 76 3.14 -8.19 -4.17
C SER A 76 3.16 -8.50 -2.68
N ILE A 77 4.36 -8.62 -2.10
CA ILE A 77 4.56 -9.13 -0.74
C ILE A 77 4.09 -8.12 0.30
N CYS A 78 4.42 -6.83 0.15
CA CYS A 78 3.90 -5.80 1.06
C CYS A 78 2.38 -5.67 0.95
N SER A 79 1.83 -5.78 -0.26
CA SER A 79 0.38 -5.78 -0.44
C SER A 79 -0.27 -6.98 0.27
N PHE A 80 0.33 -8.17 0.21
CA PHE A 80 -0.13 -9.33 0.98
C PHE A 80 -0.07 -9.10 2.50
N PHE A 81 1.01 -8.49 2.98
CA PHE A 81 1.15 -8.10 4.38
C PHE A 81 0.07 -7.10 4.82
N ILE A 82 -0.24 -6.09 4.01
CA ILE A 82 -1.33 -5.15 4.28
C ILE A 82 -2.68 -5.87 4.30
N LEU A 83 -2.92 -6.80 3.36
CA LEU A 83 -4.17 -7.58 3.26
C LEU A 83 -4.49 -8.29 4.57
N ILE A 84 -3.51 -8.97 5.16
CA ILE A 84 -3.67 -9.67 6.46
C ILE A 84 -3.48 -8.73 7.67
N GLY A 85 -2.99 -7.51 7.44
CA GLY A 85 -2.67 -6.53 8.47
C GLY A 85 -1.45 -6.90 9.30
N LEU A 86 -0.38 -7.36 8.68
CA LEU A 86 0.93 -7.59 9.29
C LEU A 86 1.91 -6.56 8.75
N PHE A 87 2.75 -5.96 9.58
CA PHE A 87 3.67 -4.89 9.22
C PHE A 87 3.00 -3.79 8.37
N THR A 88 1.78 -3.40 8.76
CA THR A 88 0.88 -2.56 7.96
C THR A 88 1.50 -1.21 7.65
N PHE A 89 2.10 -0.53 8.64
CA PHE A 89 2.72 0.78 8.45
C PHE A 89 3.87 0.79 7.43
N PRO A 90 4.96 0.03 7.62
CA PRO A 90 6.08 0.07 6.68
C PRO A 90 5.68 -0.46 5.28
N SER A 91 4.80 -1.47 5.22
CA SER A 91 4.31 -2.01 3.95
C SER A 91 3.47 -0.99 3.18
N ALA A 92 2.57 -0.27 3.87
CA ALA A 92 1.73 0.75 3.27
C ALA A 92 2.54 1.95 2.77
N ILE A 93 3.56 2.39 3.52
CA ILE A 93 4.45 3.47 3.08
C ILE A 93 5.23 3.08 1.82
N LEU A 94 5.83 1.88 1.79
CA LEU A 94 6.59 1.44 0.62
C LEU A 94 5.70 1.30 -0.63
N LEU A 95 4.49 0.75 -0.45
CA LEU A 95 3.53 0.60 -1.54
C LEU A 95 2.95 1.94 -2.00
N ALA A 96 2.66 2.86 -1.07
CA ALA A 96 2.29 4.23 -1.40
C ALA A 96 3.37 4.92 -2.23
N PHE A 97 4.63 4.83 -1.82
CA PHE A 97 5.74 5.40 -2.59
C PHE A 97 5.81 4.81 -4.01
N THR A 98 5.61 3.50 -4.14
CA THR A 98 5.59 2.84 -5.47
C THR A 98 4.46 3.38 -6.35
N MET A 99 3.27 3.57 -5.78
CA MET A 99 2.12 4.14 -6.49
C MET A 99 2.31 5.61 -6.87
N LEU A 100 3.01 6.39 -6.03
CA LEU A 100 3.39 7.76 -6.38
C LEU A 100 4.29 7.78 -7.61
N ILE A 101 5.33 6.94 -7.65
CA ILE A 101 6.23 6.85 -8.81
C ILE A 101 5.47 6.38 -10.06
N ALA A 102 4.59 5.39 -9.92
CA ALA A 102 3.75 4.93 -11.03
C ALA A 102 2.83 6.05 -11.55
N ALA A 103 2.20 6.83 -10.67
CA ALA A 103 1.36 7.95 -11.05
C ALA A 103 2.15 9.02 -11.82
N MET A 104 3.33 9.41 -11.32
CA MET A 104 4.22 10.36 -11.99
C MET A 104 4.69 9.85 -13.36
N HIS A 105 4.98 8.54 -13.46
CA HIS A 105 5.35 7.91 -14.71
C HIS A 105 4.22 7.98 -15.75
N HIS A 106 2.98 7.71 -15.34
CA HIS A 106 1.82 7.73 -16.23
C HIS A 106 1.43 9.15 -16.68
N ILE A 107 1.51 10.15 -15.79
CA ILE A 107 1.30 11.58 -16.15
C ILE A 107 2.22 12.02 -17.29
N THR A 108 3.45 11.49 -17.32
CA THR A 108 4.52 11.96 -18.21
C THR A 108 4.64 11.18 -19.52
N GLY A 109 3.75 10.21 -19.82
CA GLY A 109 3.78 9.61 -21.16
C GLY A 109 3.12 8.25 -21.39
N THR A 110 2.40 7.65 -20.43
CA THR A 110 1.72 6.36 -20.69
C THR A 110 0.38 6.27 -19.98
N GLY A 111 -0.75 6.21 -20.69
CA GLY A 111 -2.06 5.90 -20.09
C GLY A 111 -2.55 6.88 -19.01
N SER A 112 -3.53 6.44 -18.20
CA SER A 112 -4.13 7.26 -17.14
C SER A 112 -3.46 7.01 -15.78
N PRO A 113 -3.02 8.07 -15.05
CA PRO A 113 -2.46 7.96 -13.71
C PRO A 113 -3.52 7.77 -12.62
N GLU A 114 -4.81 7.80 -12.96
CA GLU A 114 -5.93 7.79 -12.02
C GLU A 114 -5.88 6.61 -11.04
N SER A 115 -5.71 5.39 -11.55
CA SER A 115 -5.65 4.19 -10.71
C SER A 115 -4.48 4.24 -9.71
N ALA A 116 -3.31 4.71 -10.15
CA ALA A 116 -2.14 4.86 -9.30
C ALA A 116 -2.39 5.90 -8.20
N TRP A 117 -3.06 7.02 -8.51
CA TRP A 117 -3.45 8.02 -7.49
C TRP A 117 -4.48 7.51 -6.50
N ILE A 118 -5.47 6.74 -6.95
CA ILE A 118 -6.45 6.10 -6.07
C ILE A 118 -5.73 5.17 -5.09
N TYR A 119 -4.88 4.26 -5.59
CA TYR A 119 -4.12 3.36 -4.72
C TYR A 119 -3.16 4.10 -3.80
N PHE A 120 -2.47 5.14 -4.29
CA PHE A 120 -1.64 6.01 -3.46
C PHE A 120 -2.44 6.56 -2.28
N SER A 121 -3.61 7.16 -2.53
CA SER A 121 -4.44 7.74 -1.48
C SER A 121 -4.89 6.70 -0.44
N VAL A 122 -5.22 5.49 -0.89
CA VAL A 122 -5.64 4.38 -0.03
C VAL A 122 -4.51 3.95 0.89
N TYR A 123 -3.31 3.72 0.36
CA TYR A 123 -2.18 3.24 1.16
C TYR A 123 -1.61 4.33 2.08
N VAL A 124 -1.67 5.59 1.67
CA VAL A 124 -1.41 6.73 2.56
C VAL A 124 -2.41 6.75 3.72
N CYS A 125 -3.71 6.62 3.42
CA CYS A 125 -4.75 6.56 4.44
C CYS A 125 -4.51 5.41 5.42
N LEU A 126 -4.17 4.20 4.92
CA LEU A 126 -3.84 3.06 5.78
C LEU A 126 -2.59 3.27 6.63
N ALA A 127 -1.54 3.90 6.09
CA ALA A 127 -0.34 4.20 6.85
C ALA A 127 -0.64 5.11 8.05
N PHE A 128 -1.52 6.11 7.88
CA PHE A 128 -1.90 7.03 8.95
C PHE A 128 -3.00 6.51 9.88
N ALA A 129 -4.00 5.81 9.35
CA ALA A 129 -5.08 5.22 10.13
C ALA A 129 -4.59 4.05 11.01
N GLY A 130 -3.50 3.41 10.60
CA GLY A 130 -2.90 2.28 11.30
C GLY A 130 -3.58 0.94 10.96
N PRO A 131 -3.17 -0.13 11.66
CA PRO A 131 -3.55 -1.49 11.28
C PRO A 131 -5.00 -1.87 11.67
N GLY A 132 -5.61 -1.17 12.63
CA GLY A 132 -6.93 -1.50 13.19
C GLY A 132 -6.93 -2.74 14.09
N ARG A 133 -7.99 -2.92 14.89
CA ARG A 133 -8.07 -4.03 15.87
C ARG A 133 -8.13 -5.43 15.24
N TYR A 134 -8.62 -5.52 14.01
CA TYR A 134 -8.76 -6.77 13.25
C TYR A 134 -7.56 -7.03 12.33
N SER A 135 -6.35 -6.89 12.87
CA SER A 135 -5.09 -7.08 12.16
C SER A 135 -4.17 -8.02 12.91
N LEU A 136 -3.26 -8.67 12.18
CA LEU A 136 -2.22 -9.48 12.81
C LEU A 136 -1.25 -8.61 13.62
N ASP A 137 -1.02 -7.36 13.21
CA ASP A 137 -0.25 -6.38 13.98
C ASP A 137 -0.88 -6.14 15.35
N HIS A 138 -2.20 -6.00 15.39
CA HIS A 138 -2.91 -5.87 16.65
C HIS A 138 -2.82 -7.14 17.49
N LEU A 139 -3.00 -8.31 16.87
CA LEU A 139 -2.93 -9.58 17.57
C LEU A 139 -1.54 -9.86 18.18
N PHE A 140 -0.47 -9.63 17.43
CA PHE A 140 0.89 -10.01 17.83
C PHE A 140 1.63 -8.91 18.59
N PHE A 141 1.47 -7.63 18.21
CA PHE A 141 2.25 -6.53 18.79
C PHE A 141 1.45 -5.67 19.76
N LEU A 142 0.21 -5.30 19.43
CA LEU A 142 -0.55 -4.33 20.24
C LEU A 142 -1.32 -4.97 21.41
N LYS A 143 -1.92 -6.15 21.23
CA LYS A 143 -2.65 -6.87 22.29
C LYS A 143 -1.72 -7.23 23.45
N LYS A 144 -0.47 -7.57 23.15
CA LYS A 144 0.55 -7.92 24.14
C LYS A 144 1.00 -6.73 25.00
N LEU A 145 0.91 -5.50 24.46
CA LEU A 145 1.19 -4.27 25.21
C LEU A 145 0.06 -3.91 26.18
N ASN A 146 -1.19 -4.19 25.83
CA ASN A 146 -2.34 -3.97 26.74
C ASN A 146 -2.38 -4.98 27.91
N LEU A 147 -1.89 -6.20 27.73
CA LEU A 147 -1.83 -7.22 28.78
C LEU A 147 -0.69 -7.01 29.79
N ARG A 148 0.29 -6.16 29.50
CA ARG A 148 1.42 -5.84 30.40
C ARG A 148 1.20 -4.56 31.23
N LYS A 149 0.07 -3.88 31.03
CA LYS A 149 -0.32 -2.63 31.73
C LYS A 149 -1.44 -2.83 32.76
N ILE A 150 -1.76 -4.07 33.12
CA ILE A 150 -2.65 -4.46 34.23
C ILE A 150 -1.81 -5.23 35.24
#